data_AF-A0A8C9G571-F1
#
_entry.id   AF-A0A8C9G571-F1
#
_cell.length_a   1.000
_cell.length_b   1.000
_cell.length_c   1.000
_cell.angle_alpha   90.00
_cell.angle_beta   90.00
_cell.angle_gamma   90.00
#
_symmetry.space_group_name_H-M   'P 1'
#
loop_
_entity.id
_entity.type
_entity.pdbx_description
1 polymer ?
#
loop_
_entity_poly.entity_id
_entity_poly.type
_entity_poly.pdbx_seq_one_letter_code
_entity_poly.pdbx_strand_id
1 'polypeptide(L)'
;FYSPAVNYLSVGSAPPARSFICSFPGCNATFNKGWRLDAHLCRHTGARPYVCQYEGCGKSFTRDFHRARHFLTHSGERPFECTAEGCNQKFGTKSNLKKHVQRKHENQQKLYSVIFITGSWENQTNQF
;
A
#
# COMPACT_ATOMS: atom_id res chain seq x y z
N PHE A 1 -18.02 7.41 -14.20
CA PHE A 1 -18.12 7.13 -15.64
C PHE A 1 -16.75 7.31 -16.28
N TYR A 2 -15.95 6.24 -16.35
CA TYR A 2 -14.80 6.17 -17.26
C TYR A 2 -14.46 4.69 -17.44
N SER A 3 -14.82 4.14 -18.59
CA SER A 3 -14.48 2.78 -19.01
C SER A 3 -13.77 2.87 -20.34
N PRO A 4 -12.46 2.57 -20.45
CA PRO A 4 -11.84 2.36 -21.74
C PRO A 4 -12.01 0.90 -22.14
N ALA A 5 -12.64 0.69 -23.29
CA ALA A 5 -12.74 -0.61 -23.94
C ALA A 5 -11.34 -1.13 -24.29
N VAL A 6 -11.03 -2.37 -23.93
CA VAL A 6 -9.77 -3.05 -24.26
C VAL A 6 -10.08 -4.24 -25.18
N ASN A 7 -9.58 -4.16 -26.42
CA ASN A 7 -9.62 -5.25 -27.38
C ASN A 7 -8.57 -6.30 -27.03
N TYR A 8 -9.01 -7.55 -26.89
CA TYR A 8 -8.16 -8.70 -26.58
C TYR A 8 -7.74 -9.38 -27.89
N LEU A 9 -6.49 -9.19 -28.33
CA LEU A 9 -5.88 -10.02 -29.36
C LEU A 9 -4.71 -10.82 -28.77
N SER A 10 -4.70 -12.10 -29.15
CA SER A 10 -4.00 -13.21 -28.49
C SER A 10 -2.67 -13.52 -29.19
N VAL A 11 -1.57 -13.56 -28.45
CA VAL A 11 -0.31 -14.20 -28.86
C VAL A 11 0.41 -14.80 -27.65
N GLY A 12 0.67 -16.12 -27.71
CA GLY A 12 1.63 -16.83 -26.87
C GLY A 12 1.09 -17.40 -25.55
N SER A 13 1.31 -18.71 -25.35
CA SER A 13 1.10 -19.53 -24.13
C SER A 13 -0.09 -19.13 -23.26
N ALA A 14 -1.21 -19.85 -23.46
CA ALA A 14 -2.48 -19.60 -22.77
C ALA A 14 -2.25 -19.33 -21.26
N PRO A 15 -2.45 -18.08 -20.81
CA PRO A 15 -2.36 -17.78 -19.39
C PRO A 15 -3.35 -18.64 -18.60
N PRO A 16 -3.04 -18.99 -17.33
CA PRO A 16 -4.01 -19.68 -16.48
C PRO A 16 -5.32 -18.88 -16.49
N ALA A 17 -6.44 -19.61 -16.61
CA ALA A 17 -7.76 -19.01 -16.73
C ALA A 17 -7.94 -17.92 -15.66
N ARG A 18 -8.13 -16.67 -16.11
CA ARG A 18 -8.18 -15.42 -15.32
C ARG A 18 -6.81 -14.87 -14.91
N SER A 19 -5.98 -14.52 -15.88
CA SER A 19 -4.80 -13.68 -15.66
C SER A 19 -4.92 -12.34 -16.39
N PHE A 20 -4.27 -11.31 -15.83
CA PHE A 20 -4.19 -9.95 -16.33
C PHE A 20 -2.75 -9.71 -16.78
N ILE A 21 -2.53 -9.51 -18.07
CA ILE A 21 -1.20 -9.34 -18.66
C ILE A 21 -0.94 -7.86 -18.89
N CYS A 22 0.28 -7.42 -18.63
CA CYS A 22 0.72 -6.07 -18.98
C CYS A 22 0.84 -5.91 -20.49
N SER A 23 0.18 -4.89 -21.05
CA SER A 23 0.22 -4.59 -22.49
C SER A 23 1.36 -3.64 -22.87
N PHE A 24 2.25 -3.26 -21.94
CA PHE A 24 3.33 -2.32 -22.23
C PHE A 24 4.44 -3.01 -23.05
N PRO A 25 4.93 -2.42 -24.16
CA PRO A 25 5.98 -3.01 -24.97
C PRO A 25 7.21 -3.39 -24.15
N GLY A 26 7.67 -4.63 -24.27
CA GLY A 26 8.81 -5.17 -23.50
C GLY A 26 8.48 -5.55 -22.05
N CYS A 27 7.22 -5.52 -21.63
CA CYS A 27 6.81 -5.98 -20.31
C CYS A 27 6.02 -7.29 -20.38
N ASN A 28 6.58 -8.37 -19.82
CA ASN A 28 5.93 -9.68 -19.77
C ASN A 28 5.31 -9.97 -18.40
N ALA A 29 4.89 -8.93 -17.67
CA ALA A 29 4.34 -9.08 -16.33
C ALA A 29 2.89 -9.59 -16.38
N THR A 30 2.62 -10.66 -15.62
CA THR A 30 1.30 -11.28 -15.52
C THR A 30 0.83 -11.27 -14.08
N PHE A 31 -0.45 -10.96 -13.88
CA PHE A 31 -1.09 -10.82 -12.58
C PHE A 31 -2.34 -11.68 -12.50
N ASN A 32 -2.71 -12.09 -11.29
CA ASN A 32 -3.94 -12.84 -11.03
C ASN A 32 -5.11 -11.96 -10.57
N LYS A 33 -4.92 -10.64 -10.49
CA LYS A 33 -5.93 -9.66 -10.07
C LYS A 33 -5.78 -8.36 -10.86
N GLY A 34 -6.89 -7.77 -11.31
CA GLY A 34 -6.89 -6.54 -12.12
C GLY A 34 -6.23 -5.36 -11.42
N TRP A 35 -6.56 -5.10 -10.16
CA TRP A 35 -5.95 -4.00 -9.39
C TRP A 35 -4.42 -4.10 -9.27
N ARG A 36 -3.84 -5.31 -9.38
CA ARG A 36 -2.38 -5.49 -9.39
C ARG A 36 -1.78 -5.07 -10.73
N LEU A 37 -2.47 -5.34 -11.83
CA LEU A 37 -2.11 -4.82 -13.15
C LEU A 37 -2.24 -3.30 -13.17
N ASP A 38 -3.33 -2.72 -12.66
CA ASP A 38 -3.53 -1.26 -12.64
C ASP A 38 -2.40 -0.55 -11.85
N ALA A 39 -2.08 -1.07 -10.67
CA ALA A 39 -0.98 -0.56 -9.86
C ALA A 39 0.40 -0.76 -10.53
N HIS A 40 0.54 -1.81 -11.35
CA HIS A 40 1.75 -2.06 -12.13
C HIS A 40 1.88 -1.09 -13.31
N LEU A 41 0.78 -0.77 -14.01
CA LEU A 41 0.77 0.19 -15.12
C LEU A 41 1.23 1.58 -14.68
N CYS A 42 0.99 1.95 -13.42
CA CYS A 42 1.53 3.17 -12.82
C CYS A 42 3.08 3.27 -12.88
N ARG A 43 3.79 2.13 -12.96
CA ARG A 43 5.25 2.11 -13.15
C ARG A 43 5.66 2.53 -14.56
N HIS A 44 4.82 2.26 -15.55
CA HIS A 44 5.06 2.61 -16.95
C HIS A 44 4.66 4.06 -17.24
N THR A 45 3.50 4.48 -16.74
CA THR A 45 2.97 5.83 -17.00
C THR A 45 3.53 6.88 -16.04
N GLY A 46 4.17 6.45 -14.94
CA GLY A 46 4.57 7.34 -13.84
C GLY A 46 3.38 7.86 -13.02
N ALA A 47 2.15 7.44 -13.34
CA ALA A 47 0.95 7.90 -12.65
C ALA A 47 1.00 7.54 -11.17
N ARG A 48 0.62 8.50 -10.32
CA ARG A 48 0.53 8.33 -8.87
C ARG A 48 -0.83 8.87 -8.39
N PRO A 49 -1.91 8.12 -8.62
CA PRO A 49 -3.27 8.62 -8.40
C PRO A 49 -3.59 8.89 -6.92
N TYR A 50 -2.81 8.34 -5.99
CA TYR A 50 -3.06 8.50 -4.55
C TYR A 50 -2.20 9.62 -3.98
N VAL A 51 -2.68 10.85 -4.08
CA VAL A 51 -2.01 12.04 -3.54
C VAL A 51 -2.28 12.17 -2.05
N CYS A 52 -1.24 12.52 -1.28
CA CYS A 52 -1.35 12.89 0.13
C CYS A 52 -2.06 14.24 0.23
N GLN A 53 -3.13 14.28 1.02
CA GLN A 53 -3.95 15.47 1.23
C GLN A 53 -3.43 16.35 2.38
N TYR A 54 -2.27 16.04 2.95
CA TYR A 54 -1.66 16.88 3.96
C TYR A 54 -1.11 18.15 3.29
N GLU A 55 -1.54 19.30 3.78
CA GLU A 55 -1.13 20.61 3.27
C GLU A 55 0.39 20.75 3.24
N GLY A 56 0.93 21.24 2.12
CA GLY A 56 2.38 21.38 1.91
C GLY A 56 3.16 20.09 1.67
N CYS A 57 2.55 18.89 1.67
CA CYS A 57 3.28 17.65 1.42
C CYS A 57 3.49 17.34 -0.07
N GLY A 58 2.44 17.43 -0.89
CA GLY A 58 2.47 17.18 -2.34
C GLY A 58 2.87 15.76 -2.77
N LYS A 59 3.13 14.83 -1.84
CA LYS A 59 3.59 13.47 -2.17
C LYS A 59 2.46 12.62 -2.73
N SER A 60 2.76 11.85 -3.77
CA SER A 60 1.80 10.96 -4.43
C SER A 60 2.29 9.51 -4.53
N PHE A 61 1.35 8.59 -4.51
CA PHE A 61 1.60 7.15 -4.43
C PHE A 61 0.84 6.39 -5.51
N THR A 62 1.35 5.21 -5.86
CA THR A 62 0.73 4.29 -6.81
C THR A 62 -0.37 3.43 -6.19
N ARG A 63 -0.45 3.39 -4.85
CA ARG A 63 -1.44 2.60 -4.10
C ARG A 63 -1.98 3.37 -2.90
N ASP A 64 -3.25 3.17 -2.59
CA ASP A 64 -3.97 3.83 -1.48
C ASP A 64 -3.30 3.55 -0.13
N PHE A 65 -2.96 2.29 0.15
CA PHE A 65 -2.41 1.90 1.45
C PHE A 65 -1.00 2.47 1.66
N HIS A 66 -0.27 2.77 0.58
CA HIS A 66 1.02 3.44 0.66
C HIS A 66 0.85 4.91 1.08
N ARG A 67 -0.14 5.60 0.51
CA ARG A 67 -0.51 6.96 0.92
C ARG A 67 -0.99 6.99 2.36
N ALA A 68 -1.90 6.07 2.74
CA ALA A 68 -2.43 5.99 4.11
C ALA A 68 -1.30 5.75 5.12
N ARG A 69 -0.39 4.81 4.83
CA ARG A 69 0.80 4.58 5.65
C ARG A 69 1.72 5.80 5.73
N HIS A 70 1.88 6.53 4.63
CA HIS A 70 2.67 7.75 4.65
C HIS A 70 2.03 8.82 5.54
N PHE A 71 0.71 8.92 5.58
CA PHE A 71 0.02 9.88 6.43
C PHE A 71 0.34 9.72 7.92
N LEU A 72 0.69 8.51 8.38
CA LEU A 72 1.19 8.26 9.74
C LEU A 72 2.45 9.08 10.09
N THR A 73 3.20 9.53 9.07
CA THR A 73 4.36 10.42 9.28
C THR A 73 3.95 11.87 9.56
N HIS A 74 2.74 12.27 9.18
CA HIS A 74 2.16 13.57 9.50
C HIS A 74 1.42 13.55 10.83
N SER A 75 0.58 12.53 11.07
CA SER A 75 -0.17 12.42 12.33
C SER A 75 0.71 11.98 13.52
N GLY A 76 1.89 11.40 13.26
CA GLY A 76 2.74 10.82 14.30
C GLY A 76 2.21 9.50 14.86
N GLU A 77 1.08 8.99 14.34
CA GLU A 77 0.47 7.75 14.81
C GLU A 77 1.35 6.54 14.53
N ARG A 78 1.40 5.63 15.51
CA ARG A 78 2.14 4.37 15.42
C ARG A 78 1.22 3.22 15.82
N PRO A 79 0.39 2.73 14.88
CA PRO A 79 -0.67 1.78 15.19
C PRO A 79 -0.15 0.40 15.60
N PHE A 80 1.12 0.08 15.36
CA PHE A 80 1.69 -1.22 15.67
C PHE A 80 2.56 -1.15 16.92
N GLU A 81 2.08 -1.75 18.02
CA GLU A 81 2.79 -1.82 19.28
C GLU A 81 3.41 -3.21 19.51
N CYS A 82 4.59 -3.25 20.14
CA CYS A 82 5.17 -4.49 20.62
C CYS A 82 4.46 -4.93 21.89
N THR A 83 3.97 -6.17 21.93
CA THR A 83 3.31 -6.76 23.11
C THR A 83 4.26 -7.62 23.93
N ALA A 84 5.58 -7.44 23.73
CA ALA A 84 6.57 -8.14 24.53
C ALA A 84 6.62 -7.53 25.93
N GLU A 85 6.61 -8.36 26.96
CA GLU A 85 6.69 -7.93 28.35
C GLU A 85 7.92 -7.02 28.57
N GLY A 86 7.70 -5.83 29.10
CA GLY A 86 8.73 -4.82 29.30
C GLY A 86 9.14 -4.03 28.04
N CYS A 87 8.47 -4.22 26.90
CA CYS A 87 8.74 -3.47 25.66
C CYS A 87 7.56 -2.58 25.25
N ASN A 88 7.74 -1.26 25.33
CA ASN A 88 6.72 -0.27 24.95
C ASN A 88 6.98 0.36 23.56
N GLN A 89 7.66 -0.36 22.67
CA GLN A 89 8.06 0.18 21.37
C GLN A 89 6.89 0.16 20.37
N LYS A 90 6.61 1.33 19.77
CA LYS A 90 5.57 1.51 18.75
C LYS A 90 6.17 1.81 17.37
N PHE A 91 5.50 1.31 16.34
CA PHE A 91 5.93 1.35 14.94
C PHE A 91 4.80 1.82 14.03
N GLY A 92 5.16 2.57 12.99
CA GLY A 92 4.23 2.96 11.92
C GLY A 92 3.93 1.83 10.93
N THR A 93 4.69 0.72 10.96
CA THR A 93 4.51 -0.39 10.02
C THR A 93 4.69 -1.76 10.67
N LYS A 94 3.87 -2.74 10.23
CA LYS A 94 3.98 -4.14 10.63
C LYS A 94 5.36 -4.74 10.33
N SER A 95 5.96 -4.40 9.20
CA SER A 95 7.28 -4.90 8.80
C SER A 95 8.38 -4.44 9.75
N ASN A 96 8.32 -3.20 10.25
CA ASN A 96 9.30 -2.69 11.20
C ASN A 96 9.13 -3.35 12.57
N LEU A 97 7.88 -3.52 13.04
CA LEU A 97 7.60 -4.26 14.28
C LEU A 97 8.12 -5.71 14.17
N LYS A 98 7.83 -6.41 13.07
CA LYS A 98 8.32 -7.79 12.86
C LYS A 98 9.83 -7.88 12.94
N LYS A 99 10.55 -6.94 12.32
CA LYS A 99 12.02 -6.87 12.39
C LYS A 99 12.51 -6.58 13.83
N HIS A 100 11.82 -5.70 14.55
CA HIS A 100 12.13 -5.41 15.94
C HIS A 100 11.98 -6.65 16.82
N VAL A 101 10.81 -7.31 16.76
CA VAL A 101 10.53 -8.54 17.49
C VAL A 101 11.58 -9.60 17.14
N GLN A 102 11.80 -9.89 15.86
CA GLN A 102 12.77 -10.92 15.45
C GLN A 102 14.20 -10.66 15.97
N ARG A 103 14.61 -9.41 16.14
CA ARG A 103 15.96 -9.04 16.58
C ARG A 103 16.11 -8.89 18.10
N LYS A 104 15.02 -8.61 18.81
CA LYS A 104 15.04 -8.21 20.23
C LYS A 104 14.24 -9.14 21.14
N HIS A 105 13.34 -9.95 20.56
CA HIS A 105 12.42 -10.83 21.26
C HIS A 105 12.37 -12.18 20.52
N GLU A 106 13.14 -13.16 20.97
CA GLU A 106 13.02 -14.54 20.48
C GLU A 106 11.63 -15.09 20.82
N ASN A 107 10.93 -15.68 19.84
CA ASN A 107 9.67 -16.43 20.00
C ASN A 107 8.34 -15.69 20.31
N GLN A 108 8.22 -14.37 20.09
CA GLN A 108 6.92 -13.68 20.27
C GLN A 108 6.28 -13.23 18.95
N GLN A 109 5.78 -14.16 18.14
CA GLN A 109 5.04 -13.85 16.90
C GLN A 109 3.58 -13.38 17.12
N LYS A 110 3.12 -13.34 18.36
CA LYS A 110 1.70 -13.17 18.65
C LYS A 110 1.46 -11.78 19.23
N LEU A 111 0.97 -10.91 18.34
CA LEU A 111 -0.13 -9.96 18.52
C LEU A 111 0.20 -8.66 17.78
N TYR A 112 -0.63 -8.35 16.79
CA TYR A 112 -0.66 -7.08 16.11
C TYR A 112 -1.96 -6.42 16.56
N SER A 113 -1.89 -5.41 17.42
CA SER A 113 -3.01 -4.48 17.56
C SER A 113 -3.05 -3.66 16.27
N VAL A 114 -4.18 -3.69 15.58
CA VAL A 114 -4.49 -2.77 14.47
C VAL A 114 -5.59 -1.89 15.02
N ILE A 115 -5.27 -0.64 15.34
CA ILE A 115 -6.32 0.37 15.42
C ILE A 115 -6.80 0.53 13.98
N PHE A 116 -8.06 0.18 13.73
CA PHE A 116 -8.70 0.42 12.46
C PHE A 116 -8.58 1.92 12.19
N ILE A 117 -7.90 2.29 11.10
CA ILE A 117 -8.02 3.64 10.57
C ILE A 117 -9.38 3.71 9.85
N THR A 118 -10.45 3.50 10.61
CA THR A 118 -11.83 3.68 10.18
C THR A 118 -12.27 5.05 10.66
N GLY A 119 -12.48 5.97 9.73
CA GLY A 119 -13.34 7.13 9.97
C GLY A 119 -12.74 8.46 9.57
N SER A 120 -13.48 9.15 8.70
CA SER A 120 -13.47 10.59 8.44
C SER A 120 -12.14 11.23 8.06
N TRP A 121 -11.84 11.17 6.77
CA TRP A 121 -10.83 12.02 6.12
C TRP A 121 -11.37 13.40 5.74
N GLU A 122 -12.61 13.72 6.10
CA GLU A 122 -13.16 15.08 5.99
C GLU A 122 -12.82 15.83 7.29
N ASN A 123 -12.12 16.96 7.17
CA ASN A 123 -11.82 17.95 8.22
C ASN A 123 -10.55 17.76 9.06
N GLN A 124 -9.40 17.58 8.42
CA GLN A 124 -8.13 18.08 8.99
C GLN A 124 -7.57 19.24 8.16
N THR A 125 -8.43 20.18 7.78
CA THR A 125 -8.03 21.57 7.51
C THR A 125 -8.15 22.36 8.80
N ASN A 126 -7.14 22.29 9.69
CA ASN A 126 -6.88 23.35 10.68
C ASN A 126 -5.60 23.08 11.50
N GLN A 127 -4.93 24.18 11.86
CA GLN A 127 -3.68 24.36 12.63
C GLN A 127 -2.38 24.07 11.84
N PHE A 128 -1.60 25.06 11.41
CA PHE A 128 -1.33 26.42 11.92
C PHE A 128 -1.19 27.45 10.79
#